data_AF-A0A0W0C876-F1
#
_entry.id   AF-A0A0W0C876-F1
#
_cell.length_a   1.000
_cell.length_b   1.000
_cell.length_c   1.000
_cell.angle_alpha   90.00
_cell.angle_beta   90.00
_cell.angle_gamma   90.00
#
_symmetry.space_group_name_H-M   'P 1'
#
loop_
_entity.id
_entity.type
_entity.pdbx_description
1 polymer ?
#
loop_
_entity_poly.entity_id
_entity_poly.type
_entity_poly.pdbx_seq_one_letter_code
_entity_poly.pdbx_strand_id
1 'polypeptide(L)'
;MSSTDLIIAHFNELRFSDVLSIEDFKEIIIQSKTVEVHDEDVNKWYQSYLRAEQKKLKLFRERLRIFLASIRQRELQKLEKEQLSESYDLEEIISSLYKLNEVFEGIVMNQNDELRQKQAELANFKDHLAASLDSSDRSILDSINSSIEAIEKYRKALDEGS
;
A
#
# COMPACT_ATOMS: atom_id res chain seq x y z
N MET A 1 36.73 -5.60 -4.08
CA MET A 1 37.13 -4.69 -2.97
C MET A 1 35.89 -3.97 -2.49
N SER A 2 35.67 -3.84 -1.18
CA SER A 2 34.50 -3.09 -0.67
C SER A 2 34.73 -1.58 -0.81
N SER A 3 33.65 -0.79 -0.83
CA SER A 3 33.74 0.68 -0.82
C SER A 3 34.53 1.21 0.38
N THR A 4 34.44 0.53 1.52
CA THR A 4 35.24 0.81 2.71
C THR A 4 36.74 0.64 2.45
N ASP A 5 37.12 -0.44 1.75
CA ASP A 5 38.54 -0.74 1.49
C ASP A 5 39.15 0.27 0.52
N LEU A 6 38.37 0.73 -0.46
CA LEU A 6 38.77 1.79 -1.40
C LEU A 6 39.03 3.12 -0.70
N ILE A 7 38.13 3.55 0.17
CA ILE A 7 38.30 4.81 0.91
C ILE A 7 39.48 4.69 1.88
N ILE A 8 39.63 3.55 2.55
CA ILE A 8 40.77 3.32 3.45
C ILE A 8 42.09 3.31 2.67
N ALA A 9 42.14 2.69 1.48
CA ALA A 9 43.32 2.70 0.63
C ALA A 9 43.72 4.13 0.24
N HIS A 10 42.77 4.93 -0.25
CA HIS A 10 43.01 6.32 -0.63
C HIS A 10 43.55 7.17 0.54
N PHE A 11 42.99 7.02 1.74
CA PHE A 11 43.49 7.76 2.92
C PHE A 11 44.82 7.22 3.46
N ASN A 12 45.19 5.97 3.16
CA ASN A 12 46.49 5.43 3.51
C ASN A 12 47.61 5.94 2.57
N GLU A 13 47.28 6.38 1.35
CA GLU A 13 48.24 6.98 0.41
C GLU A 13 48.58 8.44 0.75
N LEU A 14 47.80 9.08 1.63
CA LEU A 14 47.97 10.47 2.05
C LEU A 14 48.70 10.61 3.40
N ARG A 15 49.58 9.65 3.74
CA ARG A 15 50.31 9.67 5.01
C ARG A 15 51.43 10.69 4.99
N PHE A 16 51.61 11.36 6.11
CA PHE A 16 52.71 12.26 6.38
C PHE A 16 54.06 11.57 6.22
N SER A 17 54.17 10.30 6.66
CA SER A 17 55.39 9.49 6.47
C SER A 17 55.79 9.29 5.01
N ASP A 18 54.84 9.41 4.09
CA ASP A 18 55.05 9.17 2.66
C ASP A 18 55.41 10.48 1.92
N VAL A 19 55.12 11.63 2.55
CA VAL A 19 55.38 12.98 2.00
C VAL A 19 56.64 13.61 2.60
N LEU A 20 56.96 13.30 3.85
CA LEU A 20 58.09 13.88 4.55
C LEU A 20 58.88 12.81 5.30
N SER A 21 60.08 12.51 4.81
CA SER A 21 60.99 11.61 5.50
C SER A 21 61.51 12.24 6.79
N ILE A 22 62.12 11.43 7.66
CA ILE A 22 62.73 11.98 8.89
C ILE A 22 63.94 12.86 8.55
N GLU A 23 64.66 12.55 7.47
CA GLU A 23 65.77 13.33 6.94
C GLU A 23 65.28 14.71 6.47
N ASP A 24 64.20 14.76 5.68
CA ASP A 24 63.62 16.03 5.22
C ASP A 24 63.07 16.85 6.40
N PHE A 25 62.44 16.17 7.37
CA PHE A 25 61.94 16.82 8.58
C PHE A 25 63.08 17.43 9.42
N LYS A 26 64.21 16.72 9.55
CA LYS A 26 65.42 17.25 10.19
C LYS A 26 65.95 18.46 9.44
N GLU A 27 66.06 18.37 8.12
CA GLU A 27 66.58 19.46 7.29
C GLU A 27 65.71 20.72 7.42
N ILE A 28 64.38 20.59 7.40
CA ILE A 28 63.45 21.71 7.62
C ILE A 28 63.64 22.33 9.01
N ILE A 29 63.79 21.51 10.06
CA ILE A 29 63.99 22.01 11.43
C ILE A 29 65.31 22.78 11.53
N ILE A 30 66.39 22.26 10.93
CA ILE A 30 67.72 22.88 10.89
C ILE A 30 67.68 24.20 10.11
N GLN A 31 67.01 24.22 8.95
CA GLN A 31 66.84 25.44 8.14
C GLN A 31 65.93 26.48 8.83
N SER A 32 65.00 26.05 9.68
CA SER A 32 64.01 26.92 10.34
C SER A 32 64.50 27.60 11.63
N LYS A 33 65.62 27.16 12.23
CA LYS A 33 66.02 27.60 13.58
C LYS A 33 67.35 28.33 13.65
N THR A 34 67.34 29.31 14.55
CA THR A 34 68.44 30.16 15.05
C THR A 34 69.13 29.61 16.32
N VAL A 35 68.80 28.39 16.76
CA VAL A 35 69.28 27.77 18.03
C VAL A 35 69.65 26.31 17.79
N GLU A 36 70.72 25.82 18.44
CA GLU A 36 71.12 24.40 18.43
C GLU A 36 69.96 23.51 18.86
N VAL A 37 69.57 22.58 17.98
CA VAL A 37 68.60 21.53 18.29
C VAL A 37 69.33 20.20 18.26
N HIS A 38 69.15 19.40 19.31
CA HIS A 38 69.68 18.05 19.35
C HIS A 38 68.85 17.09 18.50
N ASP A 39 69.54 16.21 17.77
CA ASP A 39 68.94 15.21 16.88
C ASP A 39 67.91 14.30 17.59
N GLU A 40 68.12 14.02 18.88
CA GLU A 40 67.17 13.25 19.70
C GLU A 40 65.81 13.93 19.83
N ASP A 41 65.77 15.26 19.96
CA ASP A 41 64.52 15.99 20.13
C ASP A 41 63.73 16.05 18.83
N VAL A 42 64.42 16.21 17.70
CA VAL A 42 63.81 16.14 16.37
C VAL A 42 63.20 14.76 16.12
N ASN A 43 63.93 13.69 16.47
CA ASN A 43 63.43 12.33 16.36
C ASN A 43 62.21 12.10 17.26
N LYS A 44 62.22 12.60 18.50
CA LYS A 44 61.06 12.52 19.41
C LYS A 44 59.83 13.23 18.82
N TRP A 45 60.00 14.41 18.21
CA TRP A 45 58.89 15.13 17.57
C TRP A 45 58.34 14.38 16.37
N TYR A 46 59.20 13.88 15.50
CA TYR A 46 58.79 13.09 14.34
C TYR A 46 58.01 11.83 14.76
N GLN A 47 58.52 11.09 15.75
CA GLN A 47 57.84 9.93 16.31
C GLN A 47 56.50 10.28 16.97
N SER A 48 56.42 11.42 17.65
CA SER A 48 55.16 11.92 18.21
C SER A 48 54.13 12.18 17.11
N TYR A 49 54.57 12.78 16.00
CA TYR A 49 53.73 13.07 14.85
C TYR A 49 53.20 11.78 14.19
N LEU A 50 54.07 10.79 13.96
CA LEU A 50 53.67 9.48 13.43
C LEU A 50 52.66 8.76 14.32
N ARG A 51 52.83 8.79 15.65
CA ARG A 51 51.86 8.22 16.60
C ARG A 51 50.52 8.95 16.55
N ALA A 52 50.54 10.27 16.45
CA ALA A 52 49.33 11.08 16.34
C ALA A 52 48.57 10.79 15.03
N GLU A 53 49.29 10.65 13.93
CA GLU A 53 48.74 10.24 12.63
C GLU A 53 48.07 8.86 12.71
N GLN A 54 48.78 7.85 13.24
CA GLN A 54 48.21 6.50 13.39
C GLN A 54 46.92 6.51 14.23
N LYS A 55 46.87 7.31 15.29
CA LYS A 55 45.67 7.47 16.12
C LYS A 55 44.53 8.11 15.33
N LYS A 56 44.80 9.15 14.54
CA LYS A 56 43.82 9.80 13.67
C LYS A 56 43.28 8.83 12.61
N LEU A 57 44.14 8.04 11.98
CA LEU A 57 43.75 7.04 10.99
C LEU A 57 42.84 5.96 11.60
N LYS A 58 43.15 5.46 12.80
CA LYS A 58 42.27 4.51 13.50
C LYS A 58 40.88 5.10 13.75
N LEU A 59 40.81 6.32 14.29
CA LEU A 59 39.55 7.01 14.54
C LEU A 59 38.77 7.26 13.24
N PHE A 60 39.46 7.64 12.17
CA PHE A 60 38.85 7.83 10.86
C PHE A 60 38.22 6.54 10.33
N ARG A 61 38.95 5.41 10.39
CA ARG A 61 38.43 4.10 9.96
C ARG A 61 37.17 3.69 10.72
N GLU A 62 37.15 3.92 12.03
CA GLU A 62 36.00 3.62 12.87
C GLU A 62 34.79 4.49 12.51
N ARG A 63 35.00 5.80 12.35
CA ARG A 63 33.95 6.73 11.90
C ARG A 63 33.42 6.38 10.51
N LEU A 64 34.30 6.03 9.58
CA LEU A 64 33.94 5.61 8.24
C LEU A 64 33.07 4.35 8.28
N ARG A 65 33.43 3.36 9.10
CA ARG A 65 32.65 2.13 9.28
C ARG A 65 31.24 2.43 9.79
N ILE A 66 31.12 3.29 10.81
CA ILE A 66 29.84 3.71 11.38
C ILE A 66 29.00 4.45 10.33
N PHE A 67 29.63 5.37 9.60
CA PHE A 67 28.97 6.16 8.55
C PHE A 67 28.44 5.28 7.40
N LEU A 68 29.24 4.32 6.93
CA LEU A 68 28.80 3.41 5.87
C LEU A 68 27.69 2.47 6.34
N ALA A 69 27.75 2.02 7.60
CA ALA A 69 26.67 1.22 8.18
C ALA A 69 25.36 2.02 8.27
N SER A 70 25.42 3.29 8.68
CA SER A 70 24.23 4.14 8.79
C SER A 70 23.62 4.49 7.42
N ILE A 71 24.46 4.69 6.39
CA ILE A 71 23.98 4.86 5.01
C ILE A 71 23.21 3.60 4.57
N ARG A 72 23.82 2.42 4.71
CA ARG A 72 23.18 1.16 4.30
C ARG A 72 21.86 0.92 5.01
N GLN A 73 21.80 1.19 6.31
CA GLN A 73 20.56 1.06 7.08
C GLN A 73 19.48 2.01 6.56
N ARG A 74 19.84 3.26 6.26
CA ARG A 74 18.90 4.25 5.73
C ARG A 74 18.41 3.88 4.33
N GLU A 75 19.29 3.38 3.47
CA GLU A 75 18.92 2.89 2.13
C GLU A 75 17.96 1.70 2.23
N LEU A 76 18.24 0.73 3.12
CA LEU A 76 17.36 -0.42 3.36
C LEU A 76 15.98 0.00 3.85
N GLN A 77 15.90 0.93 4.81
CA GLN A 77 14.61 1.45 5.30
C GLN A 77 13.81 2.16 4.20
N LYS A 78 14.51 2.87 3.31
CA LYS A 78 13.86 3.53 2.17
C LYS A 78 13.29 2.49 1.19
N LEU A 79 14.08 1.46 0.86
CA LEU A 79 13.66 0.35 0.00
C LEU A 79 12.47 -0.41 0.59
N GLU A 80 12.52 -0.72 1.89
CA GLU A 80 11.42 -1.38 2.59
C GLU A 80 10.14 -0.56 2.55
N LYS A 81 10.23 0.77 2.76
CA LYS A 81 9.08 1.66 2.67
C LYS A 81 8.51 1.75 1.26
N GLU A 82 9.36 1.83 0.24
CA GLU A 82 8.93 1.83 -1.16
C GLU A 82 8.21 0.51 -1.50
N GLN A 83 8.78 -0.62 -1.11
CA GLN A 83 8.17 -1.93 -1.33
C GLN A 83 6.84 -2.10 -0.59
N LEU A 84 6.75 -1.66 0.67
CA LEU A 84 5.50 -1.69 1.44
C LEU A 84 4.45 -0.75 0.86
N SER A 85 4.84 0.33 0.18
CA SER A 85 3.87 1.23 -0.48
C SER A 85 3.29 0.65 -1.76
N GLU A 86 3.98 -0.29 -2.40
CA GLU A 86 3.50 -1.02 -3.58
C GLU A 86 2.78 -2.33 -3.20
N SER A 87 2.90 -2.77 -1.96
CA SER A 87 2.23 -3.95 -1.43
C SER A 87 1.00 -3.55 -0.63
N TYR A 88 -0.14 -4.21 -0.89
CA TYR A 88 -1.29 -4.07 -0.02
C TYR A 88 -1.09 -4.90 1.23
N ASP A 89 -1.41 -4.33 2.39
CA ASP A 89 -1.46 -5.08 3.64
C ASP A 89 -2.62 -6.08 3.59
N LEU A 90 -2.35 -7.31 4.00
CA LEU A 90 -3.38 -8.34 4.12
C LEU A 90 -4.48 -7.90 5.09
N GLU A 91 -4.14 -7.16 6.15
CA GLU A 91 -5.14 -6.62 7.08
C GLU A 91 -6.08 -5.63 6.40
N GLU A 92 -5.56 -4.76 5.53
CA GLU A 92 -6.36 -3.79 4.78
C GLU A 92 -7.25 -4.47 3.74
N ILE A 93 -6.73 -5.50 3.06
CA ILE A 93 -7.52 -6.34 2.14
C ILE A 93 -8.65 -7.03 2.90
N ILE A 94 -8.36 -7.67 4.03
CA ILE A 94 -9.36 -8.38 4.84
C ILE A 94 -10.42 -7.41 5.35
N SER A 95 -10.03 -6.24 5.86
CA SER A 95 -10.98 -5.21 6.29
C SER A 95 -11.89 -4.75 5.14
N SER A 96 -11.32 -4.58 3.95
CA SER A 96 -12.07 -4.21 2.76
C SER A 96 -13.05 -5.31 2.35
N LEU A 97 -12.66 -6.58 2.43
CA LEU A 97 -13.54 -7.72 2.15
C LEU A 97 -14.71 -7.81 3.13
N TYR A 98 -14.48 -7.55 4.42
CA TYR A 98 -15.57 -7.50 5.42
C TYR A 98 -16.58 -6.39 5.12
N LYS A 99 -16.11 -5.18 4.80
CA LYS A 99 -17.00 -4.07 4.40
C LYS A 99 -17.80 -4.42 3.14
N LEU A 100 -17.16 -5.08 2.19
CA LEU A 100 -17.79 -5.52 0.95
C LEU A 100 -18.88 -6.56 1.23
N ASN A 101 -18.62 -7.49 2.17
CA ASN A 101 -19.63 -8.44 2.63
C ASN A 101 -20.83 -7.76 3.30
N GLU A 102 -20.61 -6.77 4.18
CA GLU A 102 -21.70 -6.00 4.79
C GLU A 102 -22.57 -5.29 3.75
N VAL A 103 -21.96 -4.70 2.72
CA VAL A 103 -22.69 -4.08 1.60
C VAL A 103 -23.51 -5.12 0.85
N PHE A 104 -22.95 -6.29 0.55
CA PHE A 104 -23.68 -7.36 -0.14
C PHE A 104 -24.83 -7.90 0.69
N GLU A 105 -24.65 -8.11 1.99
CA GLU A 105 -25.71 -8.51 2.91
C GLU A 105 -26.85 -7.48 2.91
N GLY A 106 -26.53 -6.18 2.96
CA GLY A 106 -27.53 -5.12 2.86
C GLY A 106 -28.31 -5.13 1.55
N ILE A 107 -27.64 -5.35 0.42
CA ILE A 107 -28.29 -5.48 -0.90
C ILE A 107 -29.24 -6.68 -0.91
N VAL A 108 -28.79 -7.84 -0.43
CA VAL A 108 -29.60 -9.06 -0.40
C VAL A 108 -30.82 -8.90 0.52
N MET A 109 -30.64 -8.27 1.69
CA MET A 109 -31.75 -8.00 2.59
C MET A 109 -32.79 -7.07 1.94
N ASN A 110 -32.36 -5.96 1.34
CA ASN A 110 -33.26 -5.04 0.66
C ASN A 110 -34.04 -5.73 -0.48
N GLN A 111 -33.36 -6.54 -1.30
CA GLN A 111 -34.01 -7.30 -2.37
C GLN A 111 -35.02 -8.32 -1.83
N ASN A 112 -34.71 -8.97 -0.71
CA ASN A 112 -35.60 -9.93 -0.08
C ASN A 112 -36.85 -9.23 0.50
N ASP A 113 -36.68 -8.06 1.10
CA ASP A 113 -37.79 -7.25 1.61
C ASP A 113 -38.70 -6.76 0.47
N GLU A 114 -38.12 -6.33 -0.65
CA GLU A 114 -38.88 -5.95 -1.84
C GLU A 114 -39.67 -7.15 -2.42
N LEU A 115 -39.05 -8.33 -2.48
CA LEU A 115 -39.72 -9.57 -2.91
C LEU A 115 -40.89 -9.93 -1.99
N ARG A 116 -40.71 -9.84 -0.67
CA ARG A 116 -41.77 -10.10 0.32
C ARG A 116 -42.92 -9.13 0.14
N GLN A 117 -42.64 -7.85 -0.09
CA GLN A 117 -43.67 -6.86 -0.37
C GLN A 117 -44.44 -7.22 -1.64
N LYS A 118 -43.75 -7.57 -2.74
CA LYS A 118 -44.40 -7.97 -4.00
C LYS A 118 -45.24 -9.24 -3.85
N GLN A 119 -44.78 -10.20 -3.06
CA GLN A 119 -45.56 -11.40 -2.72
C GLN A 119 -46.83 -11.06 -1.95
N ALA A 120 -46.76 -10.15 -0.98
CA ALA A 120 -47.93 -9.68 -0.23
C ALA A 120 -48.93 -8.92 -1.11
N GLU A 121 -48.45 -8.03 -1.99
CA GLU A 121 -49.28 -7.34 -2.98
C GLU A 121 -50.01 -8.34 -3.90
N LEU A 122 -49.30 -9.38 -4.36
CA LEU A 122 -49.87 -10.42 -5.23
C LEU A 122 -50.88 -11.31 -4.49
N ALA A 123 -50.63 -11.65 -3.24
CA ALA A 123 -51.58 -12.38 -2.39
C ALA A 123 -52.86 -11.56 -2.19
N ASN A 124 -52.73 -10.28 -1.83
CA ASN A 124 -53.86 -9.38 -1.68
C ASN A 124 -54.64 -9.25 -3.00
N PHE A 125 -53.97 -9.12 -4.14
CA PHE A 125 -54.63 -9.06 -5.44
C PHE A 125 -55.41 -10.34 -5.74
N LYS A 126 -54.83 -11.50 -5.44
CA LYS A 126 -55.49 -12.81 -5.58
C LYS A 126 -56.75 -12.91 -4.71
N ASP A 127 -56.68 -12.45 -3.46
CA ASP A 127 -57.81 -12.47 -2.54
C ASP A 127 -58.93 -11.51 -2.99
N HIS A 128 -58.57 -10.33 -3.51
CA HIS A 128 -59.55 -9.41 -4.11
C HIS A 128 -60.22 -10.00 -5.35
N LEU A 129 -59.48 -10.71 -6.21
CA LEU A 129 -60.05 -11.42 -7.36
C LEU A 129 -61.02 -12.52 -6.91
N ALA A 130 -60.64 -13.32 -5.91
CA ALA A 130 -61.51 -14.37 -5.38
C ALA A 130 -62.79 -13.79 -4.75
N ALA A 131 -62.69 -12.74 -3.93
CA ALA A 131 -63.83 -12.08 -3.32
C ALA A 131 -64.75 -11.41 -4.35
N SER A 132 -64.17 -10.80 -5.39
CA SER A 132 -64.95 -10.26 -6.50
C SER A 132 -65.70 -11.36 -7.21
N LEU A 133 -65.07 -12.50 -7.50
CA LEU A 133 -65.69 -13.63 -8.18
C LEU A 133 -66.87 -14.19 -7.36
N ASP A 134 -66.66 -14.46 -6.07
CA ASP A 134 -67.70 -14.97 -5.15
C ASP A 134 -68.90 -14.02 -5.00
N SER A 135 -68.66 -12.69 -4.97
CA SER A 135 -69.74 -11.69 -4.89
C SER A 135 -70.53 -11.54 -6.19
N SER A 136 -69.94 -11.99 -7.30
CA SER A 136 -70.43 -11.76 -8.65
C SER A 136 -71.10 -12.97 -9.28
N ASP A 137 -71.07 -14.15 -8.65
CA ASP A 137 -71.58 -15.40 -9.21
C ASP A 137 -73.02 -15.32 -9.71
N ARG A 138 -73.94 -14.64 -9.00
CA ARG A 138 -75.30 -14.44 -9.53
C ARG A 138 -75.36 -13.36 -10.62
N SER A 139 -74.73 -12.21 -10.41
CA SER A 139 -74.78 -11.09 -11.35
C SER A 139 -74.06 -11.36 -12.68
N ILE A 140 -72.97 -12.14 -12.66
CA ILE A 140 -72.21 -12.52 -13.85
C ILE A 140 -72.95 -13.61 -14.60
N LEU A 141 -73.51 -14.61 -13.92
CA LEU A 141 -74.34 -15.62 -14.59
C LEU A 141 -75.58 -14.99 -15.23
N ASP A 142 -76.23 -14.02 -14.56
CA ASP A 142 -77.36 -13.29 -15.13
C ASP A 142 -76.95 -12.44 -16.35
N SER A 143 -75.77 -11.82 -16.31
CA SER A 143 -75.21 -11.05 -17.43
C SER A 143 -74.78 -11.93 -18.61
N ILE A 144 -74.18 -13.09 -18.33
CA ILE A 144 -73.81 -14.10 -19.32
C ILE A 144 -75.08 -14.65 -19.98
N ASN A 145 -76.08 -15.03 -19.20
CA ASN A 145 -77.35 -15.53 -19.72
C ASN A 145 -78.07 -14.47 -20.57
N SER A 146 -78.10 -13.21 -20.11
CA SER A 146 -78.65 -12.09 -20.90
C SER A 146 -77.91 -11.89 -22.22
N SER A 147 -76.57 -12.06 -22.21
CA SER A 147 -75.75 -11.98 -23.41
C SER A 147 -75.99 -13.17 -24.35
N ILE A 148 -76.17 -14.37 -23.82
CA ILE A 148 -76.53 -15.58 -24.59
C ILE A 148 -77.91 -15.41 -25.22
N GLU A 149 -78.91 -14.95 -24.47
CA GLU A 149 -80.26 -14.67 -24.99
C GLU A 149 -80.23 -13.61 -26.11
N ALA A 150 -79.42 -12.56 -25.96
CA ALA A 150 -79.24 -11.57 -27.00
C ALA A 150 -78.60 -12.17 -28.27
N ILE A 151 -77.57 -13.02 -28.12
CA ILE A 151 -76.94 -13.74 -29.23
C ILE A 151 -77.94 -14.67 -29.93
N GLU A 152 -78.74 -15.43 -29.18
CA GLU A 152 -79.76 -16.31 -29.75
C GLU A 152 -80.86 -15.51 -30.48
N LYS A 153 -81.24 -14.35 -29.95
CA LYS A 153 -82.20 -13.46 -30.60
C LYS A 153 -81.65 -12.91 -31.92
N TYR A 154 -80.38 -12.48 -31.94
CA TYR A 154 -79.73 -12.06 -33.17
C TYR A 154 -79.60 -13.21 -34.18
N ARG A 155 -79.27 -14.42 -33.71
CA ARG A 155 -79.22 -15.62 -34.55
C ARG A 155 -80.58 -15.93 -35.17
N LYS A 156 -81.66 -15.93 -34.40
CA LYS A 156 -83.02 -16.14 -34.94
C LYS A 156 -83.42 -15.06 -35.94
N ALA A 157 -83.09 -13.80 -35.68
CA ALA A 157 -83.35 -12.71 -36.62
C ALA A 157 -82.55 -12.86 -37.93
N LEU A 158 -81.35 -13.47 -37.87
CA LEU A 158 -80.56 -13.85 -39.04
C LEU A 158 -81.15 -15.05 -39.80
N ASP A 159 -81.66 -16.05 -39.08
CA ASP A 159 -82.26 -17.26 -39.65
C ASP A 159 -83.67 -16.98 -40.27
N GLU A 160 -84.44 -16.03 -39.72
CA GLU A 160 -85.76 -15.61 -40.25
C GLU A 160 -85.67 -14.52 -41.33
N GLY A 161 -84.49 -13.92 -41.51
CA GLY A 161 -84.19 -12.89 -42.52
C GLY A 161 -83.53 -13.42 -43.81
N SER A 162 -83.37 -14.74 -43.94
CA SER A 162 -82.93 -15.44 -45.17
C SER A 162 -84.08 -16.17 -45.85
#